data_AF-A0A2I0CWG8-F1
#
_entry.id   AF-A0A2I0CWG8-F1
#
_cell.length_a   1.000
_cell.length_b   1.000
_cell.length_c   1.000
_cell.angle_alpha   90.00
_cell.angle_beta   90.00
_cell.angle_gamma   90.00
#
_symmetry.space_group_name_H-M   'P 1'
#
loop_
_entity.id
_entity.type
_entity.pdbx_description
1 polymer ?
#
loop_
_entity_poly.entity_id
_entity_poly.type
_entity_poly.pdbx_seq_one_letter_code
_entity_poly.pdbx_strand_id
1 'polypeptide(L)'
;SHLDFSRIARTTNIEGLEIFADPLLEDVFFILMENVLIHGKGATGVKIHYRKEPDGSLVILFEDNGPGIPSDVKERIFSQDFNLKGGRGLFLAREILSITGISLRETGAPGAGARFEMTVPEGAFRLPDNG
;
A
#
# COMPACT_ATOMS: atom_id res chain seq x y z
N SER A 1 13.00 -10.92 11.40
CA SER A 1 12.82 -9.50 11.77
C SER A 1 12.20 -9.42 13.18
N HIS A 2 12.57 -8.44 14.00
CA HIS A 2 12.12 -8.26 15.40
C HIS A 2 10.81 -7.43 15.53
N LEU A 3 10.10 -7.22 14.42
CA LEU A 3 8.90 -6.40 14.38
C LEU A 3 7.67 -7.23 14.81
N ASP A 4 7.05 -6.81 15.92
CA ASP A 4 5.85 -7.44 16.46
C ASP A 4 4.58 -6.85 15.82
N PHE A 5 4.01 -7.59 14.88
CA PHE A 5 2.76 -7.22 14.20
C PHE A 5 1.50 -7.60 15.01
N SER A 6 1.62 -8.24 16.18
CA SER A 6 0.48 -8.78 16.94
C SER A 6 -0.46 -7.69 17.48
N ARG A 7 0.02 -6.45 17.60
CA ARG A 7 -0.72 -5.33 18.19
C ARG A 7 -1.59 -4.55 17.20
N ILE A 8 -1.46 -4.85 15.90
CA ILE A 8 -2.22 -4.16 14.85
C ILE A 8 -3.34 -5.08 14.37
N ALA A 9 -4.59 -4.64 14.58
CA ALA A 9 -5.76 -5.30 14.01
C ALA A 9 -5.68 -5.23 12.48
N ARG A 10 -6.06 -6.31 11.80
CA ARG A 10 -6.01 -6.40 10.33
C ARG A 10 -7.38 -6.77 9.81
N THR A 11 -7.92 -5.92 8.93
CA THR A 11 -9.16 -6.17 8.22
C THR A 11 -8.86 -6.25 6.73
N THR A 12 -9.14 -7.40 6.11
CA THR A 12 -8.83 -7.65 4.70
C THR A 12 -10.09 -8.03 3.93
N ASN A 13 -10.46 -7.21 2.95
CA ASN A 13 -11.59 -7.43 2.05
C ASN A 13 -11.05 -7.56 0.61
N ILE A 14 -10.27 -8.63 0.38
CA ILE A 14 -9.59 -8.93 -0.89
C ILE A 14 -9.70 -10.42 -1.26
N GLU A 15 -10.66 -11.13 -0.67
CA GLU A 15 -10.82 -12.58 -0.89
C GLU A 15 -11.12 -12.89 -2.36
N GLY A 16 -10.41 -13.88 -2.91
CA GLY A 16 -10.54 -14.32 -4.30
C GLY A 16 -9.97 -13.36 -5.36
N LEU A 17 -9.43 -12.20 -4.96
CA LEU A 17 -8.74 -11.29 -5.88
C LEU A 17 -7.38 -11.89 -6.28
N GLU A 18 -7.20 -12.09 -7.58
CA GLU A 18 -5.91 -12.42 -8.19
C GLU A 18 -5.42 -11.23 -9.01
N ILE A 19 -4.13 -10.92 -8.95
CA ILE A 19 -3.52 -9.86 -9.76
C ILE A 19 -2.26 -10.37 -10.46
N PHE A 20 -2.01 -9.85 -11.66
CA PHE A 20 -0.76 -10.04 -12.38
C PHE A 20 0.28 -9.04 -11.83
N ALA A 21 1.22 -9.57 -11.05
CA ALA A 21 2.23 -8.77 -10.37
C ALA A 21 3.59 -9.45 -10.40
N ASP A 22 4.64 -8.67 -10.15
CA ASP A 22 5.99 -9.18 -9.95
C ASP A 22 6.02 -10.13 -8.74
N PRO A 23 6.84 -11.20 -8.75
CA PRO A 23 6.96 -12.12 -7.60
C PRO A 23 7.30 -11.43 -6.28
N LEU A 24 7.96 -10.26 -6.32
CA LEU A 24 8.29 -9.47 -5.13
C LEU A 24 7.13 -8.63 -4.61
N LEU A 25 5.90 -8.82 -5.11
CA LEU A 25 4.71 -8.12 -4.59
C LEU A 25 4.55 -8.28 -3.07
N GLU A 26 4.92 -9.43 -2.50
CA GLU A 26 4.86 -9.64 -1.05
C GLU A 26 5.71 -8.63 -0.28
N ASP A 27 6.90 -8.27 -0.81
CA ASP A 27 7.80 -7.28 -0.21
C ASP A 27 7.16 -5.89 -0.15
N VAL A 28 6.33 -5.55 -1.13
CA VAL A 28 5.56 -4.29 -1.13
C VAL A 28 4.68 -4.22 0.11
N PHE A 29 3.94 -5.28 0.42
CA PHE A 29 3.08 -5.31 1.61
C PHE A 29 3.89 -5.31 2.91
N PHE A 30 5.05 -5.97 2.94
CA PHE A 30 5.96 -5.89 4.09
C PHE A 30 6.47 -4.46 4.31
N ILE A 31 6.87 -3.77 3.25
CA ILE A 31 7.30 -2.36 3.29
C ILE A 31 6.17 -1.47 3.82
N LEU A 32 4.94 -1.63 3.33
CA LEU A 32 3.80 -0.85 3.80
C LEU A 32 3.49 -1.12 5.28
N MET A 33 3.50 -2.39 5.70
CA MET A 33 3.31 -2.77 7.11
C MET A 33 4.43 -2.24 8.01
N GLU A 34 5.69 -2.27 7.56
CA GLU A 34 6.81 -1.68 8.28
C GLU A 34 6.60 -0.16 8.44
N ASN A 35 6.15 0.54 7.40
CA ASN A 35 5.83 1.97 7.52
C ASN A 35 4.79 2.25 8.61
N VAL A 36 3.75 1.41 8.75
CA VAL A 36 2.77 1.55 9.84
C VAL A 36 3.44 1.39 11.20
N LEU A 37 4.28 0.37 11.39
CA LEU A 37 4.91 0.12 12.69
C LEU A 37 5.83 1.24 13.15
N ILE A 38 6.49 1.92 12.22
CA ILE A 38 7.42 3.00 12.56
C ILE A 38 6.75 4.36 12.59
N HIS A 39 5.96 4.68 11.55
CA HIS A 39 5.44 6.02 11.33
C HIS A 39 3.99 6.16 11.81
N GLY A 40 3.24 5.06 11.87
CA GLY A 40 1.89 4.96 12.39
C GLY A 40 1.82 5.05 13.91
N LYS A 41 2.39 6.10 14.51
CA LYS A 41 2.31 6.32 15.97
C LYS A 41 0.86 6.32 16.43
N GLY A 42 0.51 5.38 17.31
CA GLY A 42 -0.87 5.22 17.79
C GLY A 42 -1.81 4.51 16.81
N ALA A 43 -1.32 4.06 15.65
CA ALA A 43 -2.07 3.17 14.77
C ALA A 43 -2.35 1.85 15.52
N THR A 44 -3.58 1.40 15.42
CA THR A 44 -4.10 0.17 16.03
C THR A 44 -4.71 -0.76 15.00
N GLY A 45 -4.91 -0.28 13.76
CA GLY A 45 -5.56 -1.05 12.71
C GLY A 45 -5.00 -0.73 11.34
N VAL A 46 -4.94 -1.76 10.51
CA VAL A 46 -4.71 -1.68 9.07
C VAL A 46 -5.89 -2.31 8.34
N LYS A 47 -6.34 -1.66 7.28
CA LYS A 47 -7.40 -2.12 6.41
C LYS A 47 -6.89 -2.27 4.99
N ILE A 48 -7.13 -3.43 4.39
CA ILE A 48 -6.84 -3.70 2.98
C ILE A 48 -8.15 -4.02 2.29
N HIS A 49 -8.46 -3.32 1.21
CA HIS A 49 -9.66 -3.55 0.41
C HIS A 49 -9.41 -3.09 -1.03
N TYR A 50 -10.33 -3.35 -1.93
CA TYR A 50 -10.22 -2.88 -3.31
C TYR A 50 -11.51 -2.22 -3.80
N ARG A 51 -11.39 -1.43 -4.88
CA ARG A 51 -12.52 -0.95 -5.67
C ARG A 51 -12.17 -1.01 -7.15
N LYS A 52 -13.17 -1.22 -8.01
CA LYS A 52 -13.02 -1.01 -9.46
C LYS A 52 -13.23 0.46 -9.78
N GLU A 53 -12.45 0.97 -10.71
CA GLU A 53 -12.61 2.31 -11.25
C GLU A 53 -13.42 2.28 -12.56
N PRO A 54 -14.05 3.39 -12.97
CA PRO A 54 -14.82 3.47 -14.21
C PRO A 54 -14.00 3.21 -15.49
N ASP A 55 -12.68 3.37 -15.41
CA ASP A 55 -11.74 3.13 -16.51
C ASP A 55 -11.33 1.66 -16.67
N GLY A 56 -11.94 0.75 -15.90
CA GLY A 56 -11.65 -0.69 -15.94
C GLY A 56 -10.48 -1.12 -15.06
N SER A 57 -9.74 -0.18 -14.47
CA SER A 57 -8.67 -0.50 -13.52
C SER A 57 -9.21 -0.95 -12.16
N LEU A 58 -8.35 -1.58 -11.36
CA LEU A 58 -8.63 -2.00 -10.00
C LEU A 58 -7.69 -1.25 -9.05
N VAL A 59 -8.24 -0.58 -8.04
CA VAL A 59 -7.44 0.08 -7.00
C VAL A 59 -7.48 -0.76 -5.74
N ILE A 60 -6.32 -1.25 -5.32
CA ILE A 60 -6.14 -1.86 -3.98
C ILE A 60 -5.72 -0.76 -3.02
N LEU A 61 -6.45 -0.64 -1.92
CA LEU A 61 -6.24 0.35 -0.87
C LEU A 61 -5.64 -0.34 0.35
N PHE A 62 -4.51 0.19 0.81
CA PHE A 62 -3.90 -0.12 2.10
C PHE A 62 -4.01 1.11 2.99
N GLU A 63 -4.70 0.99 4.11
CA GLU A 63 -4.97 2.11 5.02
C GLU A 63 -4.54 1.77 6.44
N ASP A 64 -3.94 2.72 7.15
CA ASP A 64 -3.79 2.68 8.61
C ASP A 64 -4.65 3.76 9.28
N ASN A 65 -4.81 3.68 10.59
CA ASN A 65 -5.49 4.68 11.41
C ASN A 65 -4.52 5.53 12.26
N GLY A 66 -3.29 5.72 11.77
CA GLY A 66 -2.26 6.55 12.39
C GLY A 66 -2.40 8.05 12.07
N PRO A 67 -1.32 8.82 12.22
CA PRO A 67 -1.34 10.28 12.02
C PRO A 67 -1.35 10.70 10.55
N GLY A 68 -1.20 9.78 9.61
CA GLY A 68 -1.08 10.08 8.18
C GLY A 68 0.22 10.77 7.79
N ILE A 69 0.34 11.09 6.50
CA ILE A 69 1.55 11.66 5.91
C ILE A 69 1.29 13.13 5.51
N PRO A 70 2.16 14.08 5.89
CA PRO A 70 2.03 15.48 5.50
C PRO A 70 1.98 15.66 3.98
N SER A 71 1.09 16.53 3.51
CA SER A 71 0.81 16.70 2.07
C SER A 71 2.04 17.13 1.25
N ASP A 72 2.95 17.90 1.85
CA ASP A 72 4.16 18.45 1.24
C ASP A 72 5.27 17.41 1.00
N VAL A 73 5.15 16.22 1.60
CA VAL A 73 6.14 15.14 1.43
C VAL A 73 5.59 13.92 0.69
N LYS A 74 4.29 13.85 0.39
CA LYS A 74 3.63 12.67 -0.21
C LYS A 74 4.31 12.09 -1.44
N GLU A 75 4.76 12.92 -2.37
CA GLU A 75 5.50 12.42 -3.55
C GLU A 75 6.96 12.13 -3.20
N ARG A 76 7.55 12.94 -2.32
CA ARG A 76 8.96 12.86 -1.95
C ARG A 76 9.28 11.57 -1.18
N ILE A 77 8.34 10.98 -0.44
CA ILE A 77 8.58 9.72 0.28
C ILE A 77 8.91 8.55 -0.66
N PHE A 78 8.52 8.63 -1.94
CA PHE A 78 8.83 7.65 -2.97
C PHE A 78 10.18 7.89 -3.65
N SER A 79 10.89 8.98 -3.33
CA SER A 79 12.20 9.26 -3.91
C SER A 79 13.31 8.42 -3.27
N GLN A 80 14.32 8.08 -4.07
CA GLN A 80 15.52 7.38 -3.59
C GLN A 80 16.23 8.18 -2.48
N ASP A 81 16.32 9.50 -2.62
CA ASP A 81 16.96 10.39 -1.64
C ASP A 81 16.28 10.37 -0.26
N PHE A 82 14.96 10.17 -0.22
CA PHE A 82 14.21 10.05 1.03
C PHE A 82 14.51 8.70 1.70
N ASN A 83 14.70 7.64 0.91
CA ASN A 83 15.07 6.31 1.43
C ASN A 83 16.49 6.28 2.01
N LEU A 84 17.46 6.95 1.37
CA LEU A 84 18.83 7.07 1.88
C LEU A 84 18.91 7.80 3.24
N LYS A 85 17.90 8.61 3.59
CA LYS A 85 17.80 9.32 4.89
C LYS A 85 17.03 8.53 5.95
N GLY A 86 16.85 7.23 5.76
CA GLY A 86 16.09 6.35 6.67
C GLY A 86 14.62 6.15 6.27
N GLY A 87 14.23 6.58 5.07
CA GLY A 87 12.96 6.17 4.45
C GLY A 87 12.98 4.68 4.09
N ARG A 88 11.87 3.99 4.32
CA ARG A 88 11.84 2.53 4.51
C ARG A 88 11.33 1.76 3.29
N GLY A 89 11.96 1.99 2.14
CA GLY A 89 11.76 1.17 0.95
C GLY A 89 10.54 1.55 0.10
N LEU A 90 9.87 2.68 0.33
CA LEU A 90 8.73 3.09 -0.53
C LEU A 90 9.13 3.32 -1.99
N PHE A 91 10.38 3.74 -2.24
CA PHE A 91 10.94 3.75 -3.59
C PHE A 91 10.96 2.34 -4.18
N LEU A 92 11.51 1.36 -3.44
CA LEU A 92 11.58 -0.03 -3.88
C LEU A 92 10.18 -0.62 -4.12
N ALA A 93 9.21 -0.34 -3.24
CA ALA A 93 7.83 -0.73 -3.42
C ALA A 93 7.25 -0.20 -4.75
N ARG A 94 7.54 1.06 -5.09
CA ARG A 94 7.13 1.66 -6.36
C ARG A 94 7.82 1.02 -7.56
N GLU A 95 9.11 0.73 -7.46
CA GLU A 95 9.87 0.04 -8.51
C GLU A 95 9.32 -1.37 -8.77
N ILE A 96 9.11 -2.17 -7.72
CA ILE A 96 8.53 -3.52 -7.84
C ILE A 96 7.18 -3.49 -8.55
N LEU A 97 6.27 -2.62 -8.11
CA LEU A 97 4.94 -2.50 -8.70
C LEU A 97 4.98 -2.05 -10.16
N SER A 98 5.93 -1.17 -10.51
CA SER A 98 6.07 -0.63 -11.86
C SER A 98 6.45 -1.70 -12.90
N ILE A 99 7.08 -2.80 -12.50
CA ILE A 99 7.47 -3.92 -13.38
C ILE A 99 6.24 -4.48 -14.13
N THR A 100 5.10 -4.56 -13.45
CA THR A 100 3.83 -5.03 -14.04
C THR A 100 2.84 -3.91 -14.32
N GLY A 101 3.30 -2.66 -14.34
CA GLY A 101 2.48 -1.48 -14.63
C GLY A 101 1.54 -1.08 -13.50
N ILE A 102 1.71 -1.64 -12.28
CA ILE A 102 0.94 -1.23 -11.12
C ILE A 102 1.51 0.09 -10.58
N SER A 103 0.66 1.10 -10.39
CA SER A 103 1.09 2.40 -9.84
C SER A 103 0.85 2.47 -8.34
N LEU A 104 1.74 3.13 -7.59
CA LEU A 104 1.60 3.37 -6.14
C LEU A 104 1.49 4.87 -5.85
N ARG A 105 0.47 5.27 -5.10
CA ARG A 105 0.27 6.66 -4.64
C ARG A 105 -0.15 6.70 -3.19
N GLU A 106 0.15 7.80 -2.50
CA GLU A 106 -0.35 8.08 -1.16
C GLU A 106 -1.45 9.14 -1.21
N THR A 107 -2.69 8.74 -0.92
CA THR A 107 -3.92 9.54 -1.08
C THR A 107 -4.61 9.85 0.25
N GLY A 108 -3.99 9.54 1.39
CA GLY A 108 -4.54 9.80 2.73
C GLY A 108 -4.59 11.28 3.08
N ALA A 109 -5.18 11.62 4.22
CA ALA A 109 -5.17 12.99 4.73
C ALA A 109 -4.35 13.05 6.03
N PRO A 110 -3.52 14.09 6.24
CA PRO A 110 -2.87 14.30 7.53
C PRO A 110 -3.91 14.28 8.66
N GLY A 111 -3.64 13.50 9.70
CA GLY A 111 -4.53 13.28 10.85
C GLY A 111 -5.61 12.20 10.65
N ALA A 112 -5.72 11.60 9.47
CA ALA A 112 -6.74 10.59 9.16
C ALA A 112 -6.15 9.23 8.74
N GLY A 113 -4.86 8.99 9.04
CA GLY A 113 -4.14 7.79 8.60
C GLY A 113 -3.47 7.94 7.23
N ALA A 114 -2.51 7.06 6.95
CA ALA A 114 -1.96 6.96 5.61
C ALA A 114 -2.86 6.05 4.75
N ARG A 115 -2.99 6.39 3.46
CA ARG A 115 -3.70 5.57 2.49
C ARG A 115 -2.83 5.41 1.26
N PHE A 116 -2.38 4.19 1.02
CA PHE A 116 -1.66 3.82 -0.19
C PHE A 116 -2.62 3.18 -1.18
N GLU A 117 -2.67 3.72 -2.39
CA GLU A 117 -3.46 3.20 -3.52
C GLU A 117 -2.52 2.55 -4.52
N MET A 118 -2.74 1.25 -4.76
CA MET A 118 -2.09 0.47 -5.81
C MET A 118 -3.07 0.30 -6.98
N THR A 119 -2.85 0.99 -8.08
CA THR A 119 -3.70 0.90 -9.28
C THR A 119 -3.20 -0.20 -10.19
N VAL A 120 -3.95 -1.29 -10.27
CA VAL A 120 -3.73 -2.43 -11.17
C VAL A 120 -4.41 -2.16 -12.51
N PRO A 121 -3.69 -2.23 -13.64
CA PRO A 121 -4.26 -2.00 -14.97
C PRO A 121 -5.43 -2.92 -15.31
N GLU A 122 -6.31 -2.47 -16.20
CA GLU A 122 -7.34 -3.33 -16.79
C GLU A 122 -6.70 -4.59 -17.40
N GLY A 123 -7.34 -5.75 -17.19
CA GLY A 123 -6.84 -7.03 -17.68
C GLY A 123 -5.70 -7.65 -16.85
N ALA A 124 -5.16 -6.93 -15.86
CA ALA A 124 -4.13 -7.43 -14.95
C ALA A 124 -4.69 -7.94 -13.61
N PHE A 125 -5.99 -8.23 -13.53
CA PHE A 125 -6.62 -8.82 -12.34
C PHE A 125 -7.77 -9.75 -12.70
N ARG A 126 -8.08 -10.69 -11.80
CA ARG A 126 -9.25 -11.56 -11.83
C ARG A 126 -9.94 -11.48 -10.47
N LEU A 127 -11.27 -11.37 -10.50
CA LEU A 127 -12.10 -11.46 -9.31
C LEU A 127 -12.71 -12.86 -9.24
N PRO A 128 -13.08 -13.34 -8.04
CA PRO A 128 -13.77 -14.61 -7.95
C PRO A 128 -15.08 -14.50 -8.75
N ASP A 129 -15.39 -15.53 -9.53
CA ASP A 129 -16.69 -15.62 -10.16
C ASP A 129 -17.74 -15.64 -9.03
N ASN A 130 -18.55 -14.58 -8.97
CA ASN A 130 -19.78 -14.63 -8.20
C ASN A 130 -20.71 -15.60 -8.93
N GLY A 131 -20.63 -16.89 -8.58
CA GLY A 131 -21.58 -17.91 -9.04
C GLY A 131 -23.02 -17.53 -8.74
#